data_AF-V7HKY6-F1
#
_entry.id   AF-V7HKY6-F1
#
_cell.length_a   1.000
_cell.length_b   1.000
_cell.length_c   1.000
_cell.angle_alpha   90.00
_cell.angle_beta   90.00
_cell.angle_gamma   90.00
#
_symmetry.space_group_name_H-M   'P 1'
#
loop_
_entity.id
_entity.type
_entity.pdbx_description
1 polymer ?
#
loop_
_entity_poly.entity_id
_entity_poly.type
_entity_poly.pdbx_seq_one_letter_code
_entity_poly.pdbx_strand_id
1 'polypeptide(L)'
;MRTIDDFAHVAECNVVVTIMPPVSGDAESLQHCAKARSDLNDMLKRRGTALLALTVFEKTPTGDLHGHMLARIDRENFDILEKWACRYPSRVIDVRRIYDRAGLVAYLQKQRQWLGPEIERKLTRRRGKRHPKYQRGEPFRGRRVSQTKAAAALLAKIEANRANVSTLRARRLAHLTARSVSIASLPKLIPPDPPPKRKPPPKRKPRKRQQR
;
A
#
# COMPACT_ATOMS: atom_id res chain seq x y z
N MET A 1 -2.90 1.52 -8.34
CA MET A 1 -2.98 2.50 -7.23
C MET A 1 -2.28 2.02 -5.95
N ARG A 2 -2.31 0.72 -5.62
CA ARG A 2 -1.64 0.15 -4.42
C ARG A 2 -0.10 0.12 -4.49
N THR A 3 0.47 0.16 -5.69
CA THR A 3 1.91 -0.08 -5.92
C THR A 3 2.86 0.91 -5.23
N ILE A 4 2.48 2.18 -5.03
CA ILE A 4 3.32 3.16 -4.30
C ILE A 4 3.31 2.87 -2.80
N ASP A 5 2.14 2.56 -2.23
CA ASP A 5 2.00 2.27 -0.79
C ASP A 5 2.67 0.95 -0.46
N ASP A 6 2.44 -0.04 -1.32
CA ASP A 6 3.09 -1.35 -1.24
C ASP A 6 4.60 -1.19 -1.31
N PHE A 7 5.10 -0.38 -2.24
CA PHE A 7 6.52 -0.09 -2.34
C PHE A 7 7.03 0.62 -1.08
N ALA A 8 6.41 1.73 -0.68
CA ALA A 8 6.85 2.52 0.46
C ALA A 8 6.88 1.71 1.77
N HIS A 9 5.90 0.82 1.94
CA HIS A 9 5.79 -0.05 3.12
C HIS A 9 6.80 -1.20 3.06
N VAL A 10 6.80 -1.99 1.98
CA VAL A 10 7.63 -3.20 1.88
C VAL A 10 9.11 -2.87 1.67
N ALA A 11 9.41 -1.82 0.89
CA ALA A 11 10.78 -1.36 0.70
C ALA A 11 11.33 -0.61 1.92
N GLU A 12 10.50 -0.35 2.95
CA GLU A 12 10.88 0.43 4.14
C GLU A 12 11.53 1.76 3.77
N CYS A 13 10.94 2.48 2.81
CA CYS A 13 11.49 3.76 2.35
C CYS A 13 11.68 4.70 3.55
N ASN A 14 12.87 5.30 3.62
CA ASN A 14 13.30 6.18 4.70
C ASN A 14 13.78 7.55 4.19
N VAL A 15 13.84 7.75 2.87
CA VAL A 15 14.21 9.02 2.23
C VAL A 15 13.22 9.35 1.11
N VAL A 16 12.87 10.63 1.00
CA VAL A 16 12.28 11.22 -0.20
C VAL A 16 13.25 12.22 -0.79
N VAL A 17 13.41 12.13 -2.10
CA VAL A 17 14.17 13.12 -2.85
C VAL A 17 13.25 13.77 -3.87
N THR A 18 13.16 15.09 -3.85
CA THR A 18 12.56 15.86 -4.93
C THR A 18 13.65 16.30 -5.88
N ILE A 19 13.52 15.92 -7.14
CA ILE A 19 14.41 16.31 -8.23
C ILE A 19 13.65 17.34 -9.05
N MET A 20 14.11 18.58 -9.05
CA MET A 20 13.59 19.72 -9.80
C MET A 20 14.58 20.04 -10.94
N PRO A 21 14.39 19.45 -12.13
CA PRO A 21 15.21 19.80 -13.29
C PRO A 21 15.15 21.31 -13.56
N PRO A 22 16.21 21.88 -14.19
CA PRO A 22 16.09 23.19 -14.81
C PRO A 22 14.90 23.22 -15.76
N VAL A 23 14.21 24.37 -15.84
CA VAL A 23 13.05 24.57 -16.71
C VAL A 23 13.44 24.18 -18.13
N SER A 24 12.79 23.13 -18.63
CA SER A 24 13.08 22.45 -19.89
C SER A 24 11.83 21.72 -20.39
N GLY A 25 11.86 21.18 -21.60
CA GLY A 25 10.75 20.37 -22.10
C GLY A 25 10.55 19.08 -21.28
N ASP A 26 9.35 18.50 -21.31
CA ASP A 26 8.99 17.28 -20.55
C ASP A 26 10.03 16.15 -20.72
N ALA A 27 10.52 15.94 -21.95
CA ALA A 27 11.48 14.88 -22.27
C ALA A 27 12.85 15.09 -21.59
N GLU A 28 13.36 16.33 -21.63
CA GLU A 28 14.62 16.71 -21.00
C GLU A 28 14.52 16.63 -19.48
N SER A 29 13.39 17.08 -18.91
CA SER A 29 13.11 16.98 -17.48
C SER A 29 13.07 15.53 -17.00
N LEU A 30 12.44 14.63 -17.77
CA LEU A 30 12.44 13.19 -17.50
C LEU A 30 13.83 12.57 -17.60
N GLN A 31 14.63 12.97 -18.59
CA GLN A 31 16.01 12.52 -18.75
C GLN A 31 16.88 13.00 -17.58
N HIS A 32 16.73 14.25 -17.15
CA HIS A 32 17.46 14.81 -16.02
C HIS A 32 17.16 14.02 -14.73
N CYS A 33 15.88 13.77 -14.43
CA CYS A 33 15.50 12.95 -13.29
C CYS A 33 16.05 11.52 -13.39
N ALA A 34 16.04 10.93 -14.60
CA ALA A 34 16.58 9.59 -14.81
C ALA A 34 18.10 9.54 -14.60
N LYS A 35 18.83 10.55 -15.08
CA LYS A 35 20.27 10.70 -14.88
C LYS A 35 20.61 10.88 -13.41
N ALA A 36 19.93 11.80 -12.71
CA ALA A 36 20.19 12.04 -11.30
C ALA A 36 20.02 10.78 -10.45
N ARG A 37 18.96 10.02 -10.71
CA ARG A 37 18.75 8.72 -10.08
C ARG A 37 19.82 7.68 -10.46
N SER A 38 20.26 7.65 -11.71
CA SER A 38 21.34 6.74 -12.15
C SER A 38 22.65 7.06 -11.44
N ASP A 39 23.01 8.34 -11.34
CA ASP A 39 24.22 8.79 -10.68
C ASP A 39 24.25 8.35 -9.20
N LEU A 40 23.13 8.49 -8.48
CA LEU A 40 23.02 7.98 -7.10
C LEU A 40 23.17 6.45 -7.05
N ASN A 41 22.50 5.74 -7.95
CA ASN A 41 22.57 4.29 -8.01
C ASN A 41 24.01 3.80 -8.27
N ASP A 42 24.76 4.47 -9.13
CA ASP A 42 26.13 4.10 -9.44
C ASP A 42 27.08 4.40 -8.27
N MET A 43 26.82 5.47 -7.51
CA MET A 43 27.56 5.75 -6.27
C MET A 43 27.29 4.69 -5.19
N LEU A 44 26.05 4.25 -5.02
CA LEU A 44 25.69 3.19 -4.07
C LEU A 44 26.25 1.82 -4.48
N LYS A 45 26.24 1.51 -5.78
CA LYS A 45 26.82 0.25 -6.28
C LYS A 45 28.31 0.12 -5.98
N ARG A 46 29.06 1.22 -5.98
CA ARG A 46 30.47 1.23 -5.57
C ARG A 46 30.66 0.87 -4.08
N ARG A 47 29.60 0.93 -3.27
CA ARG A 47 29.54 0.46 -1.89
C ARG A 47 28.94 -0.94 -1.75
N GLY A 48 28.63 -1.61 -2.86
CA GLY A 48 28.03 -2.95 -2.85
C GLY A 48 26.50 -2.96 -2.76
N THR A 49 25.84 -1.80 -2.72
CA THR A 49 24.38 -1.72 -2.54
C THR A 49 23.68 -1.19 -3.79
N ALA A 50 22.61 -1.86 -4.23
CA ALA A 50 21.78 -1.36 -5.32
C ALA A 50 20.75 -0.34 -4.80
N LEU A 51 20.51 0.73 -5.55
CA LEU A 51 19.47 1.70 -5.18
C LEU A 51 18.08 1.04 -5.27
N LEU A 52 17.36 1.02 -4.15
CA LEU A 52 15.96 0.62 -4.09
C LEU A 52 15.08 1.87 -4.08
N ALA A 53 14.65 2.30 -5.27
CA ALA A 53 13.87 3.52 -5.43
C ALA A 53 12.77 3.47 -6.50
N LEU A 54 11.71 4.24 -6.25
CA LEU A 54 10.58 4.52 -7.14
C LEU A 54 10.42 6.03 -7.28
N THR A 55 10.35 6.52 -8.51
CA THR A 55 10.17 7.94 -8.84
C THR A 55 8.79 8.17 -9.44
N VAL A 56 8.06 9.10 -8.84
CA VAL A 56 6.76 9.61 -9.30
C VAL A 56 7.01 10.94 -10.00
N PHE A 57 6.57 11.07 -11.25
CA PHE A 57 6.70 12.34 -11.97
C PHE A 57 5.42 13.16 -11.87
N GLU A 58 5.61 14.47 -11.70
CA GLU A 58 4.56 15.46 -11.54
C GLU A 58 4.91 16.70 -12.36
N LYS A 59 3.88 17.35 -12.91
CA LYS A 59 4.01 18.63 -13.61
C LYS A 59 3.25 19.68 -12.83
N THR A 60 3.94 20.73 -12.41
CA THR A 60 3.30 21.84 -11.70
C THR A 60 2.29 22.54 -12.62
N PRO A 61 1.36 23.32 -12.05
CA PRO A 61 0.50 24.21 -12.85
C PRO A 61 1.27 25.28 -13.64
N THR A 62 2.54 25.52 -13.31
CA THR A 62 3.44 26.43 -14.06
C THR A 62 4.14 25.74 -15.24
N GLY A 63 3.89 24.44 -15.45
CA GLY A 63 4.45 23.67 -16.55
C GLY A 63 5.75 22.93 -16.22
N ASP A 64 6.24 22.99 -14.98
CA ASP A 64 7.54 22.41 -14.61
C ASP A 64 7.40 20.94 -14.21
N LEU A 65 8.03 20.05 -14.98
CA LEU A 65 8.08 18.62 -14.68
C LEU A 65 9.19 18.30 -13.68
N HIS A 66 8.84 17.63 -12.59
CA HIS A 66 9.76 17.21 -11.54
C HIS A 66 9.45 15.79 -11.07
N GLY A 67 10.40 15.19 -10.34
CA GLY A 67 10.31 13.83 -9.85
C GLY A 67 10.38 13.76 -8.33
N HIS A 68 9.45 13.05 -7.70
CA HIS A 68 9.55 12.64 -6.30
C HIS A 68 10.00 11.18 -6.23
N MET A 69 11.23 10.98 -5.77
CA MET A 69 11.85 9.67 -5.59
C MET A 69 11.72 9.21 -4.15
N LEU A 70 10.96 8.13 -3.95
CA LEU A 70 10.97 7.33 -2.74
C LEU A 70 12.16 6.38 -2.78
N ALA A 71 13.01 6.40 -1.75
CA ALA A 71 14.16 5.51 -1.66
C ALA A 71 14.30 4.91 -0.27
N ARG A 72 14.82 3.68 -0.23
CA ARG A 72 15.50 3.14 0.94
C ARG A 72 16.99 3.35 0.77
N ILE A 73 17.60 4.01 1.74
CA ILE A 73 19.04 4.19 1.84
C ILE A 73 19.47 3.67 3.21
N ASP A 74 20.40 2.73 3.26
CA ASP A 74 20.90 2.23 4.54
C ASP A 74 21.67 3.34 5.26
N ARG A 75 21.64 3.33 6.60
CA ARG A 75 22.19 4.41 7.43
C ARG A 75 23.67 4.69 7.14
N GLU A 76 24.43 3.64 6.85
CA GLU A 76 25.85 3.71 6.48
C GLU A 76 26.12 4.43 5.15
N ASN A 77 25.11 4.55 4.29
CA ASN A 77 25.20 5.17 2.97
C ASN A 77 24.60 6.59 2.92
N PHE A 78 24.25 7.19 4.06
CA PHE A 78 23.74 8.56 4.10
C PHE A 78 24.79 9.60 3.66
N ASP A 79 26.08 9.35 3.91
CA ASP A 79 27.15 10.23 3.40
C ASP A 79 27.18 10.26 1.86
N ILE A 80 26.89 9.13 1.20
CA ILE A 80 26.80 9.02 -0.25
C ILE A 80 25.62 9.82 -0.78
N LEU A 81 24.47 9.75 -0.12
CA LEU A 81 23.29 10.52 -0.48
C LEU A 81 23.54 12.03 -0.37
N GLU A 82 24.19 12.47 0.71
CA GLU A 82 24.56 13.87 0.93
C GLU A 82 25.57 14.34 -0.13
N LYS A 83 26.67 13.59 -0.35
CA LYS A 83 27.66 13.88 -1.39
C LYS A 83 27.05 13.92 -2.79
N TRP A 84 26.12 13.02 -3.08
CA TRP A 84 25.39 13.02 -4.34
C TRP A 84 24.53 14.27 -4.50
N ALA A 85 23.75 14.65 -3.48
CA ALA A 85 22.92 15.85 -3.51
C ALA A 85 23.75 17.12 -3.71
N CYS A 86 24.94 17.22 -3.10
CA CYS A 86 25.86 18.35 -3.27
C CYS A 86 26.42 18.51 -4.70
N ARG A 87 26.32 17.50 -5.58
CA ARG A 87 26.73 17.63 -6.99
C ARG A 87 25.76 18.46 -7.81
N TYR A 88 24.57 18.72 -7.28
CA TYR A 88 23.54 19.49 -7.94
C TYR A 88 23.38 20.83 -7.22
N PRO A 89 23.00 21.90 -7.94
CA PRO A 89 22.63 23.15 -7.29
C PRO A 89 21.55 22.93 -6.22
N SER A 90 21.58 23.71 -5.14
CA SER A 90 20.71 23.56 -3.95
C SER A 90 19.20 23.64 -4.24
N ARG A 91 18.79 24.08 -5.43
CA ARG A 91 17.40 24.13 -5.89
C ARG A 91 16.98 22.95 -6.78
N VAL A 92 17.92 22.10 -7.18
CA VAL A 92 17.66 20.97 -8.09
C VAL A 92 17.36 19.69 -7.31
N ILE A 93 17.98 19.51 -6.14
CA ILE A 93 17.75 18.33 -5.31
C ILE A 93 17.41 18.75 -3.89
N ASP A 94 16.27 18.28 -3.42
CA ASP A 94 15.82 18.42 -2.03
C ASP A 94 15.65 17.04 -1.41
N VAL A 95 16.43 16.75 -0.37
CA VAL A 95 16.46 15.46 0.32
C VAL A 95 15.78 15.59 1.68
N ARG A 96 14.79 14.75 1.93
CA ARG A 96 14.06 14.71 3.21
C ARG A 96 14.06 13.30 3.77
N ARG A 97 14.40 13.17 5.05
CA ARG A 97 14.20 11.91 5.78
C ARG A 97 12.71 11.72 6.07
N ILE A 98 12.26 10.48 5.99
CA ILE A 98 10.86 10.12 6.22
C ILE A 98 10.70 9.80 7.70
N TYR A 99 10.07 10.72 8.43
CA TYR A 99 9.66 10.51 9.83
C TYR A 99 8.19 10.10 9.95
N ASP A 100 7.34 10.60 9.05
CA ASP A 100 5.93 10.21 8.93
C ASP A 100 5.68 9.59 7.55
N ARG A 101 5.67 8.25 7.50
CA ARG A 101 5.45 7.49 6.27
C ARG A 101 4.02 7.65 5.73
N ALA A 102 3.03 7.74 6.61
CA ALA A 102 1.63 7.85 6.22
C ALA A 102 1.34 9.22 5.60
N GLY A 103 1.82 10.30 6.23
CA GLY A 103 1.71 11.65 5.70
C GLY A 103 2.43 11.84 4.36
N LEU A 104 3.56 11.15 4.17
CA LEU A 104 4.29 11.19 2.90
C LEU A 104 3.60 10.40 1.78
N VAL A 105 3.15 9.19 2.06
CA VAL A 105 2.38 8.40 1.10
C VAL A 105 1.16 9.20 0.65
N ALA A 106 0.43 9.78 1.61
CA ALA A 106 -0.67 10.69 1.31
C ALA A 106 -0.20 11.87 0.45
N TYR A 107 0.95 12.50 0.76
CA TYR A 107 1.51 13.60 -0.05
C TYR A 107 1.75 13.20 -1.52
N LEU A 108 2.37 12.04 -1.77
CA LEU A 108 2.66 11.55 -3.12
C LEU A 108 1.42 11.06 -3.88
N GLN A 109 0.40 10.59 -3.15
CA GLN A 109 -0.88 10.19 -3.72
C GLN A 109 -1.82 11.37 -3.98
N LYS A 110 -1.68 12.45 -3.20
CA LYS A 110 -2.58 13.61 -3.17
C LYS A 110 -2.75 14.31 -4.51
N GLN A 111 -1.74 14.30 -5.36
CA GLN A 111 -1.81 14.93 -6.69
C GLN A 111 -2.34 13.97 -7.79
N ARG A 112 -2.85 12.78 -7.41
CA ARG A 112 -3.37 11.76 -8.35
C ARG A 112 -4.83 11.39 -8.15
N GLN A 113 -5.52 11.91 -7.15
CA GLN A 113 -6.96 11.69 -6.96
C GLN A 113 -7.74 12.96 -7.28
N TRP A 114 -8.71 12.84 -8.20
CA TRP A 114 -9.82 13.79 -8.27
C TRP A 114 -10.60 13.65 -6.96
N LEU A 115 -10.40 14.58 -6.04
CA LEU A 115 -11.26 14.68 -4.86
C LEU A 115 -12.54 15.37 -5.33
N GLY A 116 -13.67 14.66 -5.22
CA GLY A 116 -14.96 15.20 -5.63
C GLY A 116 -15.27 16.55 -4.94
N PRO A 117 -16.16 17.38 -5.52
CA PRO A 117 -16.38 18.78 -5.11
C PRO A 117 -16.74 19.00 -3.64
N GLU A 118 -17.23 17.97 -2.94
CA GLU A 118 -17.55 18.02 -1.51
C GLU A 118 -16.32 17.99 -0.60
N ILE A 119 -15.31 17.20 -0.96
CA ILE A 119 -14.08 17.05 -0.16
C ILE A 119 -13.23 18.33 -0.29
N GLU A 120 -13.17 18.90 -1.49
CA GLU A 120 -12.54 20.21 -1.73
C GLU A 120 -13.23 21.33 -0.93
N ARG A 121 -14.57 21.33 -0.87
CA ARG A 121 -15.34 22.28 -0.03
C ARG A 121 -15.03 22.14 1.45
N LYS A 122 -14.93 20.90 1.98
CA LYS A 122 -14.57 20.66 3.39
C LYS A 122 -13.16 21.16 3.74
N LEU A 123 -12.20 21.01 2.83
CA LEU A 123 -10.82 21.48 3.02
C LEU A 123 -10.70 23.01 2.93
N THR A 124 -11.48 23.63 2.04
CA THR A 124 -11.52 25.10 1.87
C THR A 124 -12.11 25.79 3.11
N ARG A 125 -13.19 25.22 3.69
CA ARG A 125 -13.85 25.75 4.90
C ARG A 125 -12.98 25.72 6.15
N ARG A 126 -12.07 24.73 6.29
CA ARG A 126 -11.18 24.62 7.47
C ARG A 126 -9.96 25.54 7.45
N ARG A 127 -9.61 26.15 6.31
CA ARG A 127 -8.34 26.91 6.17
C ARG A 127 -8.47 28.31 5.57
N GLY A 128 -9.68 28.86 5.45
CA GLY A 128 -9.93 30.29 5.20
C GLY A 128 -9.42 30.89 3.88
N LYS A 129 -8.68 30.13 3.06
CA LYS A 129 -8.20 30.53 1.74
C LYS A 129 -8.38 29.32 0.83
N ARG A 130 -8.99 29.51 -0.35
CA ARG A 130 -8.91 28.54 -1.47
C ARG A 130 -7.42 28.21 -1.63
N HIS A 131 -7.02 27.00 -1.23
CA HIS A 131 -5.62 26.63 -1.33
C HIS A 131 -5.34 26.36 -2.82
N PRO A 132 -4.50 27.14 -3.52
CA PRO A 132 -4.20 26.92 -4.94
C PRO A 132 -3.39 25.63 -5.21
N LYS A 133 -3.16 24.79 -4.19
CA LYS A 133 -2.26 23.62 -4.21
C LYS A 133 -2.89 22.34 -4.79
N TYR A 134 -4.12 22.40 -5.29
CA TYR A 134 -4.86 21.26 -5.83
C TYR A 134 -5.38 21.52 -7.25
N GLN A 135 -4.68 22.38 -8.00
CA GLN A 135 -4.88 22.47 -9.44
C GLN A 135 -4.40 21.15 -10.06
N ARG A 136 -5.27 20.55 -10.87
CA ARG A 136 -4.98 19.41 -11.75
C ARG A 136 -3.59 19.63 -12.35
N GLY A 137 -2.59 18.84 -11.94
CA GLY A 137 -1.25 18.94 -12.54
C GLY A 137 -1.39 18.79 -14.05
N GLU A 138 -0.65 19.60 -14.82
CA GLU A 138 -0.80 19.59 -16.26
C GLU A 138 -0.51 18.19 -16.83
N PRO A 139 -1.25 17.74 -17.86
CA PRO A 139 -0.87 16.52 -18.55
C PRO A 139 0.53 16.71 -19.15
N PHE A 140 1.37 15.68 -19.02
CA PHE A 140 2.70 15.64 -19.63
C PHE A 140 2.86 14.33 -20.40
N ARG A 141 3.71 14.35 -21.42
CA ARG A 141 3.99 13.15 -22.22
C ARG A 141 5.03 12.27 -21.53
N GLY A 142 4.81 10.96 -21.52
CA GLY A 142 5.75 9.97 -21.00
C GLY A 142 5.26 9.20 -19.77
N ARG A 143 6.18 8.45 -19.17
CA ARG A 143 5.86 7.60 -18.00
C ARG A 143 5.63 8.46 -16.77
N ARG A 144 4.55 8.18 -16.05
CA ARG A 144 4.22 8.84 -14.77
C ARG A 144 4.98 8.29 -13.58
N VAL A 145 5.53 7.08 -13.70
CA VAL A 145 6.30 6.41 -12.66
C VAL A 145 7.51 5.74 -13.31
N SER A 146 8.66 5.80 -12.64
CA SER A 146 9.86 5.03 -12.99
C SER A 146 10.36 4.27 -11.77
N GLN A 147 10.95 3.11 -11.98
CA GLN A 147 11.45 2.24 -10.92
C GLN A 147 12.89 1.84 -11.24
N THR A 148 13.68 1.64 -10.19
CA THR A 148 14.98 0.97 -10.30
C THR A 148 14.79 -0.52 -10.58
N LYS A 149 15.81 -1.22 -11.11
CA LYS A 149 15.72 -2.66 -11.33
C LYS A 149 15.40 -3.42 -10.03
N ALA A 150 16.02 -3.02 -8.92
CA ALA A 150 15.75 -3.57 -7.59
C ALA A 150 14.30 -3.33 -7.15
N ALA A 151 13.77 -2.12 -7.36
CA ALA A 151 12.37 -1.81 -7.04
C ALA A 151 11.37 -2.59 -7.90
N ALA A 152 11.65 -2.74 -9.19
CA ALA A 152 10.82 -3.54 -10.09
C ALA A 152 10.78 -5.02 -9.67
N ALA A 153 11.93 -5.59 -9.31
CA ALA A 153 12.00 -6.96 -8.80
C ALA A 153 11.25 -7.13 -7.47
N LEU A 154 11.32 -6.15 -6.57
CA LEU A 154 10.57 -6.17 -5.32
C LEU A 154 9.06 -6.12 -5.55
N LEU A 155 8.60 -5.22 -6.43
CA LEU A 155 7.20 -5.11 -6.78
C LEU A 155 6.66 -6.38 -7.45
N ALA A 156 7.42 -7.00 -8.35
CA ALA A 156 7.06 -8.29 -8.95
C ALA A 156 6.92 -9.39 -7.88
N LYS A 157 7.80 -9.44 -6.88
CA LYS A 157 7.67 -10.37 -5.74
C LYS A 157 6.41 -10.11 -4.92
N ILE A 158 6.06 -8.84 -4.67
CA ILE A 158 4.84 -8.47 -3.95
C ILE A 158 3.59 -8.93 -4.73
N GLU A 159 3.59 -8.74 -6.05
CA GLU A 159 2.49 -9.16 -6.92
C GLU A 159 2.35 -10.69 -6.97
N ALA A 160 3.46 -11.42 -7.12
CA ALA A 160 3.47 -12.89 -7.10
C ALA A 160 2.94 -13.45 -5.78
N ASN A 161 3.38 -12.89 -4.64
CA ASN A 161 2.90 -13.30 -3.33
C ASN A 161 1.38 -13.08 -3.17
N ARG A 162 0.85 -12.00 -3.73
CA ARG A 162 -0.60 -11.74 -3.72
C ARG A 162 -1.38 -12.72 -4.56
N ALA A 163 -0.88 -13.05 -5.76
CA ALA A 163 -1.49 -14.05 -6.60
C ALA A 163 -1.56 -15.40 -5.86
N ASN A 164 -0.48 -15.79 -5.19
CA ASN A 164 -0.43 -17.01 -4.40
C ASN A 164 -1.44 -17.01 -3.24
N VAL A 165 -1.53 -15.92 -2.48
CA VAL A 165 -2.51 -15.79 -1.38
C VAL A 165 -3.95 -15.81 -1.90
N SER A 166 -4.22 -15.16 -3.03
CA SER A 166 -5.54 -15.18 -3.67
C SER A 166 -5.93 -16.60 -4.09
N THR A 167 -5.03 -17.32 -4.75
CA THR A 167 -5.24 -18.72 -5.16
C THR A 167 -5.46 -19.64 -3.95
N LEU A 168 -4.70 -19.47 -2.87
CA LEU A 168 -4.90 -20.24 -1.63
C LEU A 168 -6.27 -19.95 -1.00
N ARG A 169 -6.71 -18.69 -0.97
CA ARG A 169 -8.04 -18.31 -0.49
C ARG A 169 -9.14 -18.92 -1.34
N ALA A 170 -9.01 -18.86 -2.68
CA ALA A 170 -9.97 -19.47 -3.60
C ALA A 170 -10.05 -20.99 -3.42
N ARG A 171 -8.90 -21.68 -3.29
CA ARG A 171 -8.85 -23.13 -3.00
C ARG A 171 -9.51 -23.47 -1.68
N ARG A 172 -9.24 -22.70 -0.62
CA ARG A 172 -9.87 -22.89 0.69
C ARG A 172 -11.38 -22.69 0.63
N LEU A 173 -11.84 -21.66 -0.09
CA LEU A 173 -13.27 -21.41 -0.29
C LEU A 173 -13.92 -22.57 -1.05
N ALA A 174 -13.34 -23.03 -2.17
CA ALA A 174 -13.85 -24.16 -2.94
C ALA A 174 -13.93 -25.46 -2.12
N HIS A 175 -12.91 -25.75 -1.30
CA HIS A 175 -12.93 -26.91 -0.40
C HIS A 175 -14.01 -26.80 0.70
N LEU A 176 -14.22 -25.60 1.26
CA LEU A 176 -15.29 -25.37 2.23
C LEU A 176 -16.67 -25.55 1.57
N THR A 177 -16.86 -25.02 0.36
CA THR A 177 -18.10 -25.19 -0.40
C THR A 177 -18.36 -26.66 -0.73
N ALA A 178 -17.34 -27.41 -1.19
CA ALA A 178 -17.45 -28.84 -1.46
C ALA A 178 -17.81 -29.65 -0.20
N ARG A 179 -17.22 -29.31 0.96
CA ARG A 179 -17.59 -29.92 2.25
C ARG A 179 -19.02 -29.60 2.67
N SER A 180 -19.50 -28.37 2.46
CA SER A 180 -20.89 -28.01 2.79
C SER A 180 -21.92 -28.72 1.91
N VAL A 181 -21.62 -28.96 0.63
CA VAL A 181 -22.49 -29.73 -0.27
C VAL A 181 -22.56 -31.20 0.15
N SER A 182 -21.45 -31.77 0.64
CA SER A 182 -21.39 -33.13 1.18
C SER A 182 -22.20 -33.32 2.48
N ILE A 183 -22.36 -32.28 3.29
CA ILE A 183 -23.18 -32.34 4.52
C ILE A 183 -24.67 -32.23 4.19
N ALA A 184 -25.05 -31.41 3.20
CA ALA A 184 -26.44 -31.27 2.76
C ALA A 184 -26.99 -32.51 2.03
N SER A 185 -26.11 -33.42 1.61
CA SER A 185 -26.44 -34.68 0.94
C SER A 185 -26.38 -35.91 1.86
N LEU A 186 -26.22 -35.70 3.18
CA LEU A 186 -26.42 -36.78 4.15
C LEU A 186 -27.87 -37.28 4.08
N PRO A 187 -28.11 -38.59 3.96
CA PRO A 187 -29.46 -39.12 4.06
C PRO A 187 -30.04 -38.69 5.40
N LYS A 188 -31.28 -38.17 5.38
CA LYS A 188 -32.00 -37.79 6.61
C LYS A 188 -31.89 -38.95 7.60
N LEU A 189 -31.17 -38.73 8.71
CA LEU A 189 -31.20 -39.65 9.84
C LEU A 189 -32.68 -39.79 10.22
N ILE A 190 -33.19 -41.00 10.05
CA ILE A 190 -34.51 -41.39 10.57
C ILE A 190 -34.46 -41.06 12.06
N PRO A 191 -35.34 -40.18 12.59
CA PRO A 191 -35.35 -39.90 14.01
C PRO A 191 -35.56 -41.23 14.75
N PRO A 192 -34.77 -41.51 15.80
CA PRO A 192 -34.95 -42.74 16.55
C PRO A 192 -36.37 -42.81 17.09
N ASP A 193 -36.93 -44.03 17.09
CA ASP A 193 -38.28 -44.26 17.60
C ASP A 193 -38.44 -43.63 18.99
N PRO A 194 -39.61 -43.02 19.27
CA PRO A 194 -39.85 -42.43 20.58
C PRO A 194 -39.68 -43.50 21.66
N PRO A 195 -38.96 -43.19 22.75
CA PRO A 195 -38.70 -44.18 23.79
C PRO A 195 -40.03 -44.71 24.35
N PRO A 196 -40.12 -46.02 24.65
CA PRO A 196 -41.34 -46.62 25.15
C PRO A 196 -41.79 -45.91 26.42
N LYS A 197 -43.07 -45.50 26.45
CA LYS A 197 -43.69 -44.81 27.59
C LYS A 197 -43.45 -45.62 28.87
N ARG A 198 -42.63 -45.08 29.78
CA ARG A 198 -42.41 -45.68 31.10
C ARG A 198 -43.75 -45.77 31.83
N LYS A 199 -44.14 -46.97 32.25
CA LYS A 199 -45.32 -47.18 33.09
C LYS A 199 -45.14 -46.39 34.39
N PRO A 200 -46.17 -45.65 34.84
CA PRO A 200 -46.09 -44.90 36.09
C PRO A 200 -45.88 -45.87 37.27
N PRO A 201 -45.09 -45.48 38.27
CA PRO A 201 -44.85 -46.32 39.43
C PRO A 201 -46.15 -46.56 40.22
N PRO A 202 -46.30 -47.74 40.86
CA PRO A 202 -47.50 -48.05 41.62
C PRO A 202 -47.69 -47.08 42.79
N LYS A 203 -48.92 -46.58 42.94
CA LYS A 203 -49.30 -45.66 44.04
C LYS A 203 -49.06 -46.35 45.39
N ARG A 204 -48.16 -45.79 46.20
CA ARG A 204 -47.95 -46.22 47.60
C ARG A 204 -49.23 -45.94 48.40
N LYS A 205 -49.79 -46.98 49.02
CA LYS A 205 -50.91 -46.84 49.96
C LYS A 205 -50.44 -46.14 51.24
N PRO A 206 -51.26 -45.27 51.86
CA PRO A 206 -50.88 -44.53 53.06
C PRO A 206 -50.69 -45.48 54.25
N ARG A 207 -49.59 -45.30 54.99
CA ARG A 207 -49.35 -45.96 56.27
C ARG A 207 -50.35 -45.43 57.31
N LYS A 208 -51.14 -46.32 57.91
CA LYS A 208 -51.96 -46.00 59.08
C LYS A 208 -51.04 -45.58 60.24
N ARG A 209 -51.30 -44.38 60.77
CA ARG A 209 -50.67 -43.85 61.99
C ARG A 209 -51.25 -44.63 63.18
N GLN A 210 -50.42 -45.34 63.93
CA GLN A 210 -50.82 -45.87 65.24
C GLN A 210 -50.81 -44.70 66.23
N GLN A 211 -51.95 -44.46 66.87
CA GLN A 211 -52.08 -43.53 67.99
C GLN A 211 -51.51 -44.19 69.26
N ARG A 212 -50.81 -43.40 70.07
CA ARG A 212 -50.57 -43.65 71.50
C ARG A 212 -51.09 -42.43 72.25
#